data_AF-A0A7V5EAS2-F1
#
_entry.id   AF-A0A7V5EAS2-F1
#
_cell.length_a   1.000
_cell.length_b   1.000
_cell.length_c   1.000
_cell.angle_alpha   90.00
_cell.angle_beta   90.00
_cell.angle_gamma   90.00
#
_symmetry.space_group_name_H-M   'P 1'
#
loop_
_entity.id
_entity.type
_entity.pdbx_description
1 polymer ?
#
loop_
_entity_poly.entity_id
_entity_poly.type
_entity_poly.pdbx_seq_one_letter_code
_entity_poly.pdbx_strand_id
1 'polypeptide(L)'
;MRVFICLFAFAAAILFCAGAGFAQEGKEEKLPGKEDLAWAARIVEMFHPDLVERMHAAREEGREQEFRELAWKVMNTAKALEEKALGFAKERDKKLFEQLMSARKEKNWDRYNDLLFEVLARIKKEMDEKGEKPEKPEKPEKPGGDKKKPEFPPGPPEHGKGDKPPMPPRPPSDEGKGPKPPMPPGEHPEGPFGPEHGKGDKPPMPPRPPSDEEVEKALELLEQIDPGFLKKIKECDDPELKKRMTMDAVMRMRQLMEMKERDPHMFELMMAEMKLKRRLDELVAKYHRANNEEQKEALKEEIKGLLEKLFDIKIEQQAHQIERLMKELEELKAIHEKHKENRAKIIEKRLRELLGENEGGFDW
;
A
#
# COMPACT_ATOMS: atom_id res chain seq x y z
N MET A 1 -8.33 -34.00 33.15
CA MET A 1 -7.30 -33.07 33.66
C MET A 1 -6.09 -32.90 32.74
N ARG A 2 -5.69 -33.86 31.89
CA ARG A 2 -4.56 -33.69 30.95
C ARG A 2 -4.85 -32.73 29.76
N VAL A 3 -6.11 -32.49 29.42
CA VAL A 3 -6.51 -31.59 28.31
C VAL A 3 -6.47 -30.10 28.71
N PHE A 4 -6.54 -29.78 30.01
CA PHE A 4 -6.53 -28.38 30.49
C PHE A 4 -5.12 -27.77 30.61
N ILE A 5 -4.07 -28.60 30.66
CA ILE A 5 -2.68 -28.14 30.81
C ILE A 5 -2.10 -27.68 29.45
N CYS A 6 -2.58 -28.22 28.32
CA CYS A 6 -2.14 -27.78 26.99
C CYS A 6 -2.66 -26.38 26.59
N LEU A 7 -3.83 -25.97 27.09
CA LEU A 7 -4.39 -24.64 26.78
C LEU A 7 -3.68 -23.49 27.53
N PHE A 8 -3.09 -23.75 28.70
CA PHE A 8 -2.35 -22.73 29.45
C PHE A 8 -0.93 -22.49 28.92
N ALA A 9 -0.28 -23.53 28.37
CA ALA A 9 1.01 -23.39 27.69
C ALA A 9 0.89 -22.57 26.39
N PHE A 10 -0.28 -22.59 25.75
CA PHE A 10 -0.56 -21.84 24.52
C PHE A 10 -0.69 -20.32 24.74
N ALA A 11 -1.07 -19.88 25.94
CA ALA A 11 -1.21 -18.46 26.28
C ALA A 11 0.12 -17.82 26.73
N ALA A 12 1.01 -18.58 27.39
CA ALA A 12 2.30 -18.07 27.87
C ALA A 12 3.34 -17.85 26.74
N ALA A 13 3.28 -18.63 25.67
CA ALA A 13 4.15 -18.45 24.49
C ALA A 13 3.77 -17.21 23.64
N ILE A 14 2.57 -16.66 23.81
CA ILE A 14 2.09 -15.49 23.04
C ILE A 14 2.69 -14.17 23.56
N LEU A 15 3.15 -14.12 24.82
CA LEU A 15 3.73 -12.91 25.42
C LEU A 15 5.23 -12.73 25.15
N PHE A 16 5.96 -13.76 24.68
CA PHE A 16 7.42 -13.69 24.54
C PHE A 16 7.90 -13.30 23.13
N CYS A 17 7.05 -13.33 22.09
CA CYS A 17 7.47 -13.13 20.70
C CYS A 17 7.20 -11.72 20.12
N ALA A 18 6.62 -10.79 20.88
CA ALA A 18 6.34 -9.43 20.41
C ALA A 18 7.57 -8.47 20.44
N GLY A 19 8.78 -8.96 20.76
CA GLY A 19 9.93 -8.11 21.11
C GLY A 19 11.19 -8.18 20.23
N ALA A 20 11.27 -9.04 19.21
CA ALA A 20 12.50 -9.17 18.43
C ALA A 20 12.36 -8.57 17.02
N GLY A 21 12.69 -7.28 16.91
CA GLY A 21 12.84 -6.60 15.63
C GLY A 21 14.11 -7.01 14.91
N PHE A 22 13.98 -7.76 13.81
CA PHE A 22 15.04 -7.97 12.83
C PHE A 22 14.54 -7.45 11.48
N ALA A 23 14.88 -6.20 11.16
CA ALA A 23 14.55 -5.59 9.87
C ALA A 23 15.66 -5.94 8.87
N GLN A 24 15.38 -6.89 7.98
CA GLN A 24 16.18 -7.11 6.77
C GLN A 24 15.33 -6.72 5.56
N GLU A 25 15.75 -5.68 4.84
CA GLU A 25 15.07 -5.15 3.65
C GLU A 25 15.14 -6.15 2.48
N GLY A 26 14.20 -7.09 2.46
CA GLY A 26 13.92 -7.92 1.30
C GLY A 26 12.47 -8.31 1.37
N LYS A 27 11.64 -7.82 0.42
CA LYS A 27 10.20 -8.09 0.23
C LYS A 27 9.67 -9.16 1.20
N GLU A 28 9.38 -8.76 2.44
CA GLU A 28 8.82 -9.69 3.42
C GLU A 28 7.40 -9.99 2.93
N GLU A 29 7.22 -11.17 2.35
CA GLU A 29 5.88 -11.73 2.18
C GLU A 29 5.29 -11.85 3.59
N LYS A 30 4.38 -10.91 3.90
CA LYS A 30 3.67 -10.91 5.19
C LYS A 30 3.04 -12.27 5.38
N LEU A 31 3.34 -12.89 6.52
CA LEU A 31 2.70 -14.14 6.91
C LEU A 31 1.17 -13.98 6.90
N PRO A 32 0.42 -15.02 6.52
CA PRO A 32 -1.04 -14.98 6.60
C PRO A 32 -1.48 -14.69 8.03
N GLY A 33 -2.64 -14.04 8.18
CA GLY A 33 -3.22 -13.76 9.49
C GLY A 33 -3.40 -15.04 10.31
N LYS A 34 -3.33 -14.94 11.64
CA LYS A 34 -3.47 -16.10 12.55
C LYS A 34 -4.81 -16.84 12.33
N GLU A 35 -5.87 -16.09 12.07
CA GLU A 35 -7.21 -16.62 11.81
C GLU A 35 -7.28 -17.35 10.46
N ASP A 36 -6.74 -16.73 9.39
CA ASP A 36 -6.66 -17.34 8.06
C ASP A 36 -5.89 -18.66 8.07
N LEU A 37 -4.76 -18.69 8.79
CA LEU A 37 -3.94 -19.89 8.90
C LEU A 37 -4.62 -20.99 9.71
N ALA A 38 -5.35 -20.64 10.77
CA ALA A 38 -6.12 -21.61 11.56
C ALA A 38 -7.27 -22.21 10.74
N TRP A 39 -7.97 -21.38 9.96
CA TRP A 39 -9.00 -21.81 9.02
C TRP A 39 -8.42 -22.76 7.95
N ALA A 40 -7.33 -22.36 7.30
CA ALA A 40 -6.68 -23.16 6.27
C ALA A 40 -6.16 -24.50 6.82
N ALA A 41 -5.57 -24.49 8.02
CA ALA A 41 -5.11 -25.71 8.69
C ALA A 41 -6.26 -26.70 8.91
N ARG A 42 -7.42 -26.22 9.38
CA ARG A 42 -8.60 -27.06 9.63
C ARG A 42 -9.16 -27.70 8.35
N ILE A 43 -9.14 -26.99 7.23
CA ILE A 43 -9.53 -27.53 5.91
C ILE A 43 -8.54 -28.60 5.44
N VAL A 44 -7.24 -28.28 5.51
CA VAL A 44 -6.18 -29.15 5.00
C VAL A 44 -6.02 -30.40 5.85
N GLU A 45 -6.23 -30.33 7.17
CA GLU A 45 -6.16 -31.47 8.09
C GLU A 45 -7.08 -32.63 7.69
N MET A 46 -8.20 -32.35 7.02
CA MET A 46 -9.11 -33.39 6.53
C MET A 46 -8.49 -34.27 5.43
N PHE A 47 -7.57 -33.74 4.62
CA PHE A 47 -7.01 -34.40 3.43
C PHE A 47 -5.51 -34.68 3.55
N HIS A 48 -4.77 -33.81 4.24
CA HIS A 48 -3.32 -33.83 4.42
C HIS A 48 -2.95 -33.52 5.89
N PRO A 49 -3.32 -34.40 6.85
CA PRO A 49 -2.99 -34.19 8.26
C PRO A 49 -1.48 -34.10 8.50
N ASP A 50 -0.68 -34.84 7.71
CA ASP A 50 0.78 -34.83 7.76
C ASP A 50 1.40 -33.45 7.46
N LEU A 51 0.78 -32.68 6.56
CA LEU A 51 1.24 -31.33 6.24
C LEU A 51 1.02 -30.37 7.40
N VAL A 52 -0.14 -30.48 8.06
CA VAL A 52 -0.53 -29.64 9.20
C VAL A 52 0.30 -30.00 10.44
N GLU A 53 0.50 -31.28 10.72
CA GLU A 53 1.37 -31.76 11.80
C GLU A 53 2.80 -31.23 11.65
N ARG A 54 3.38 -31.32 10.44
CA ARG A 54 4.73 -30.78 10.17
C ARG A 54 4.80 -29.27 10.37
N MET A 55 3.76 -28.54 9.97
CA MET A 55 3.69 -27.10 10.18
C MET A 55 3.68 -26.76 11.67
N HIS A 56 2.87 -27.46 12.48
CA HIS A 56 2.85 -27.26 13.93
C HIS A 56 4.18 -27.64 14.59
N ALA A 57 4.78 -28.78 14.22
CA ALA A 57 6.08 -29.19 14.72
C ALA A 57 7.18 -28.16 14.40
N ALA A 58 7.22 -27.64 13.18
CA ALA A 58 8.17 -26.58 12.80
C ALA A 58 7.99 -25.31 13.66
N ARG A 59 6.75 -24.97 14.02
CA ARG A 59 6.45 -23.85 14.91
C ARG A 59 6.92 -24.10 16.35
N GLU A 60 6.62 -25.28 16.90
CA GLU A 60 7.01 -25.65 18.27
C GLU A 60 8.53 -25.73 18.45
N GLU A 61 9.24 -26.19 17.42
CA GLU A 61 10.70 -26.29 17.39
C GLU A 61 11.39 -24.95 17.05
N GLY A 62 10.64 -23.87 16.81
CA GLY A 62 11.19 -22.56 16.45
C GLY A 62 11.86 -22.51 15.08
N ARG A 63 11.55 -23.45 14.17
CA ARG A 63 12.03 -23.48 12.78
C ARG A 63 11.22 -22.49 11.92
N GLU A 64 11.43 -21.20 12.14
CA GLU A 64 10.58 -20.15 11.58
C GLU A 64 10.47 -20.20 10.05
N GLN A 65 11.59 -20.32 9.33
CA GLN A 65 11.57 -20.37 7.86
C GLN A 65 10.75 -21.54 7.31
N GLU A 66 10.93 -22.74 7.88
CA GLU A 66 10.16 -23.92 7.49
C GLU A 66 8.68 -23.78 7.85
N PHE A 67 8.38 -23.21 9.02
CA PHE A 67 7.01 -22.86 9.38
C PHE A 67 6.38 -21.90 8.36
N ARG A 68 7.09 -20.84 7.92
CA ARG A 68 6.59 -19.90 6.90
C ARG A 68 6.28 -20.63 5.59
N GLU A 69 7.19 -21.48 5.11
CA GLU A 69 7.00 -22.26 3.88
C GLU A 69 5.83 -23.25 3.98
N LEU A 70 5.70 -23.94 5.12
CA LEU A 70 4.62 -24.89 5.35
C LEU A 70 3.28 -24.17 5.51
N ALA A 71 3.22 -23.06 6.22
CA ALA A 71 2.03 -22.23 6.36
C ALA A 71 1.53 -21.72 5.00
N TRP A 72 2.44 -21.30 4.13
CA TRP A 72 2.09 -20.89 2.76
C TRP A 72 1.54 -22.06 1.94
N LYS A 73 2.14 -23.26 2.04
CA LYS A 73 1.61 -24.47 1.40
C LYS A 73 0.22 -24.85 1.90
N VAL A 74 0.00 -24.77 3.22
CA VAL A 74 -1.32 -25.02 3.84
C VAL A 74 -2.36 -24.04 3.29
N MET A 75 -2.04 -22.74 3.23
CA MET A 75 -2.95 -21.72 2.68
C MET A 75 -3.32 -21.98 1.22
N ASN A 76 -2.36 -22.29 0.36
CA ASN A 76 -2.63 -22.56 -1.05
C ASN A 76 -3.40 -23.86 -1.25
N THR A 77 -3.12 -24.89 -0.45
CA THR A 77 -3.87 -26.15 -0.50
C THR A 77 -5.32 -25.94 -0.04
N ALA A 78 -5.54 -25.14 1.00
CA ALA A 78 -6.89 -24.78 1.47
C ALA A 78 -7.69 -24.06 0.38
N LYS A 79 -7.09 -23.08 -0.31
CA LYS A 79 -7.73 -22.38 -1.44
C LYS A 79 -8.09 -23.31 -2.59
N ALA A 80 -7.18 -24.22 -2.97
CA ALA A 80 -7.44 -25.19 -4.01
C ALA A 80 -8.59 -26.16 -3.64
N LEU A 81 -8.64 -26.61 -2.38
CA LEU A 81 -9.74 -27.43 -1.86
C LEU A 81 -11.07 -26.66 -1.82
N GLU A 82 -11.04 -25.38 -1.44
CA GLU A 82 -12.21 -24.50 -1.46
C GLU A 82 -12.75 -24.35 -2.90
N GLU A 83 -11.90 -24.07 -3.88
CA GLU A 83 -12.30 -23.98 -5.30
C GLU A 83 -12.88 -25.29 -5.81
N LYS A 84 -12.25 -26.43 -5.48
CA LYS A 84 -12.76 -27.76 -5.83
C LYS A 84 -14.11 -28.03 -5.18
N ALA A 85 -14.30 -27.62 -3.92
CA ALA A 85 -15.57 -27.74 -3.21
C ALA A 85 -16.67 -26.90 -3.84
N LEU A 86 -16.38 -25.65 -4.21
CA LEU A 86 -17.32 -24.78 -4.92
C LEU A 86 -17.71 -25.36 -6.28
N GLY A 87 -16.76 -25.91 -7.04
CA GLY A 87 -17.03 -26.60 -8.30
C GLY A 87 -17.92 -27.82 -8.10
N PHE A 88 -17.60 -28.68 -7.13
CA PHE A 88 -18.38 -29.87 -6.79
C PHE A 88 -19.82 -29.52 -6.39
N ALA A 89 -19.99 -28.54 -5.49
CA ALA A 89 -21.31 -28.09 -5.05
C ALA A 89 -22.12 -27.52 -6.22
N LYS A 90 -21.48 -26.73 -7.11
CA LYS A 90 -22.14 -26.17 -8.30
C LYS A 90 -22.67 -27.25 -9.25
N GLU A 91 -21.93 -28.33 -9.42
CA GLU A 91 -22.31 -29.43 -10.33
C GLU A 91 -23.32 -30.40 -9.73
N ARG A 92 -23.18 -30.73 -8.43
CA ARG A 92 -23.94 -31.82 -7.79
C ARG A 92 -25.10 -31.34 -6.92
N ASP A 93 -24.97 -30.20 -6.26
CA ASP A 93 -25.93 -29.72 -5.28
C ASP A 93 -26.07 -28.19 -5.36
N LYS A 94 -26.80 -27.74 -6.39
CA LYS A 94 -27.02 -26.32 -6.68
C LYS A 94 -27.54 -25.54 -5.47
N LYS A 95 -28.37 -26.17 -4.63
CA LYS A 95 -28.93 -25.55 -3.43
C LYS A 95 -27.84 -25.28 -2.39
N LEU A 96 -26.96 -26.25 -2.16
CA LEU A 96 -25.84 -26.11 -1.24
C LEU A 96 -24.84 -25.04 -1.73
N PHE A 97 -24.60 -24.99 -3.04
CA PHE A 97 -23.79 -23.93 -3.66
C PHE A 97 -24.39 -22.53 -3.44
N GLU A 98 -25.70 -22.36 -3.67
CA GLU A 98 -26.39 -21.10 -3.41
C GLU A 98 -26.31 -20.68 -1.93
N GLN A 99 -26.41 -21.64 -1.00
CA GLN A 99 -26.25 -21.38 0.44
C GLN A 99 -24.83 -20.93 0.79
N LEU A 100 -23.79 -21.54 0.20
CA LEU A 100 -22.40 -21.12 0.35
C LEU A 100 -22.20 -19.69 -0.14
N MET A 101 -22.68 -19.37 -1.34
CA MET A 101 -22.54 -18.04 -1.91
C MET A 101 -23.34 -16.98 -1.13
N SER A 102 -24.51 -17.34 -0.58
CA SER A 102 -25.28 -16.45 0.32
C SER A 102 -24.52 -16.17 1.60
N ALA A 103 -24.01 -17.21 2.28
CA ALA A 103 -23.24 -17.04 3.53
C ALA A 103 -21.98 -16.18 3.31
N ARG A 104 -21.27 -16.38 2.19
CA ARG A 104 -20.13 -15.56 1.79
C ARG A 104 -20.51 -14.10 1.53
N LYS A 105 -21.63 -13.86 0.83
CA LYS A 105 -22.14 -12.51 0.56
C LYS A 105 -22.56 -11.78 1.85
N GLU A 106 -23.13 -12.51 2.80
CA GLU A 106 -23.52 -12.01 4.13
C GLU A 106 -22.32 -11.83 5.08
N LYS A 107 -21.11 -12.26 4.67
CA LYS A 107 -19.91 -12.32 5.52
C LYS A 107 -20.11 -13.16 6.79
N ASN A 108 -21.01 -14.15 6.75
CA ASN A 108 -21.23 -15.09 7.84
C ASN A 108 -20.26 -16.26 7.71
N TRP A 109 -19.03 -16.04 8.15
CA TRP A 109 -17.91 -16.99 7.97
C TRP A 109 -18.11 -18.31 8.71
N ASP A 110 -18.75 -18.30 9.88
CA ASP A 110 -19.05 -19.53 10.62
C ASP A 110 -19.97 -20.45 9.81
N ARG A 111 -21.09 -19.89 9.31
CA ARG A 111 -22.02 -20.62 8.45
C ARG A 111 -21.38 -21.06 7.15
N TYR A 112 -20.57 -20.20 6.53
CA TYR A 112 -19.84 -20.55 5.31
C TYR A 112 -18.92 -21.75 5.54
N ASN A 113 -18.18 -21.74 6.64
CA ASN A 113 -17.25 -22.81 7.00
C ASN A 113 -17.99 -24.12 7.27
N ASP A 114 -19.08 -24.11 8.03
CA ASP A 114 -19.87 -25.32 8.28
C ASP A 114 -20.37 -25.96 6.99
N LEU A 115 -20.90 -25.16 6.05
CA LEU A 115 -21.34 -25.62 4.74
C LEU A 115 -20.16 -26.13 3.89
N LEU A 116 -19.02 -25.45 3.94
CA LEU A 116 -17.83 -25.84 3.20
C LEU A 116 -17.29 -27.19 3.70
N PHE A 117 -17.24 -27.38 5.02
CA PHE A 117 -16.86 -28.64 5.66
C PHE A 117 -17.81 -29.78 5.29
N GLU A 118 -19.11 -29.50 5.19
CA GLU A 118 -20.09 -30.48 4.72
C GLU A 118 -19.79 -30.92 3.27
N VAL A 119 -19.51 -29.98 2.37
CA VAL A 119 -19.14 -30.28 0.97
C VAL A 119 -17.84 -31.08 0.91
N LEU A 120 -16.82 -30.65 1.64
CA LEU A 120 -15.51 -31.33 1.67
C LEU A 120 -15.63 -32.75 2.22
N ALA A 121 -16.46 -32.99 3.23
CA ALA A 121 -16.73 -34.32 3.75
C ALA A 121 -17.39 -35.23 2.69
N ARG A 122 -18.31 -34.69 1.88
CA ARG A 122 -18.92 -35.42 0.75
C ARG A 122 -17.88 -35.76 -0.33
N ILE A 123 -17.02 -34.81 -0.70
CA ILE A 123 -15.94 -35.04 -1.67
C ILE A 123 -15.01 -36.13 -1.17
N LYS A 124 -14.57 -36.05 0.09
CA LYS A 124 -13.68 -37.06 0.69
C LYS A 124 -14.31 -38.46 0.64
N LYS A 125 -15.60 -38.57 1.00
CA LYS A 125 -16.34 -39.83 0.91
C LYS A 125 -16.38 -40.39 -0.52
N GLU A 126 -16.65 -39.55 -1.53
CA GLU A 126 -16.64 -40.00 -2.92
C GLU A 126 -15.25 -40.44 -3.40
N MET A 127 -14.19 -39.75 -2.96
CA MET A 127 -12.81 -40.12 -3.29
C MET A 127 -12.44 -41.48 -2.66
N ASP A 128 -12.82 -41.69 -1.40
CA ASP A 128 -12.61 -42.95 -0.68
C ASP A 128 -13.38 -44.11 -1.35
N GLU A 129 -14.62 -43.88 -1.80
CA GLU A 129 -15.44 -44.87 -2.52
C GLU A 129 -14.84 -45.24 -3.90
N LYS A 130 -14.22 -44.28 -4.59
CA LYS A 130 -13.53 -44.51 -5.87
C LYS A 130 -12.12 -45.08 -5.72
N GLY A 131 -11.58 -45.12 -4.50
CA GLY A 131 -10.18 -45.47 -4.25
C GLY A 131 -9.18 -44.44 -4.82
N GLU A 132 -9.65 -43.22 -5.10
CA GLU A 132 -8.81 -42.12 -5.56
C GLU A 132 -8.08 -41.53 -4.35
N LYS A 133 -6.75 -41.70 -4.31
CA LYS A 133 -5.94 -41.00 -3.31
C LYS A 133 -5.98 -39.50 -3.60
N PRO A 134 -6.02 -38.63 -2.56
CA PRO A 134 -5.89 -37.20 -2.77
C PRO A 134 -4.62 -36.93 -3.56
N GLU A 135 -4.76 -36.28 -4.72
CA GLU A 135 -3.63 -35.83 -5.52
C GLU A 135 -2.71 -35.05 -4.59
N LYS A 136 -1.46 -35.51 -4.47
CA LYS A 136 -0.48 -34.75 -3.70
C LYS A 136 -0.44 -33.37 -4.35
N PRO A 137 -0.52 -32.28 -3.56
CA PRO A 137 -0.44 -30.94 -4.10
C PRO A 137 0.80 -30.90 -4.99
N GLU A 138 0.57 -30.74 -6.30
CA GLU A 138 1.67 -30.68 -7.25
C GLU A 138 2.61 -29.60 -6.71
N LYS A 139 3.89 -29.97 -6.55
CA LYS A 139 4.88 -28.97 -6.14
C LYS A 139 4.66 -27.81 -7.10
N PRO A 140 4.35 -26.58 -6.62
CA PRO A 140 4.15 -25.45 -7.51
C PRO A 140 5.35 -25.48 -8.43
N GLU A 141 5.13 -25.66 -9.73
CA GLU A 141 6.21 -25.74 -10.69
C GLU A 141 7.06 -24.52 -10.40
N LYS A 142 8.25 -24.74 -9.81
CA LYS A 142 9.21 -23.67 -9.64
C LYS A 142 9.32 -23.11 -11.04
N PRO A 143 8.99 -21.83 -11.28
CA PRO A 143 8.89 -21.29 -12.63
C PRO A 143 10.14 -21.73 -13.38
N GLY A 144 9.93 -22.70 -14.27
CA GLY A 144 10.97 -23.55 -14.86
C GLY A 144 11.70 -22.76 -15.92
N GLY A 145 12.43 -21.75 -15.49
CA GLY A 145 13.52 -21.18 -16.23
C GLY A 145 14.79 -21.57 -15.50
N ASP A 146 15.58 -22.45 -16.13
CA ASP A 146 17.04 -22.36 -16.12
C ASP A 146 17.44 -20.97 -16.64
N LYS A 147 17.08 -19.92 -15.91
CA LYS A 147 17.81 -18.68 -15.96
C LYS A 147 19.07 -19.00 -15.19
N LYS A 148 20.11 -19.40 -15.93
CA LYS A 148 21.49 -19.03 -15.60
C LYS A 148 21.38 -17.69 -14.87
N LYS A 149 21.75 -17.64 -13.58
CA LYS A 149 21.98 -16.36 -12.91
C LYS A 149 22.69 -15.50 -13.94
N PRO A 150 22.12 -14.37 -14.41
CA PRO A 150 22.92 -13.48 -15.22
C PRO A 150 24.15 -13.23 -14.37
N GLU A 151 25.30 -13.67 -14.88
CA GLU A 151 26.58 -13.22 -14.37
C GLU A 151 26.46 -11.70 -14.51
N PHE A 152 26.14 -11.04 -13.40
CA PHE A 152 26.26 -9.61 -13.34
C PHE A 152 27.71 -9.37 -13.76
N PRO A 153 27.95 -8.56 -14.82
CA PRO A 153 29.31 -8.16 -15.12
C PRO A 153 29.91 -7.66 -13.80
N PRO A 154 31.18 -7.99 -13.51
CA PRO A 154 31.82 -7.56 -12.27
C PRO A 154 31.52 -6.07 -12.10
N GLY A 155 30.92 -5.73 -10.96
CA GLY A 155 30.57 -4.36 -10.64
C GLY A 155 31.79 -3.47 -10.93
N PRO A 156 31.59 -2.27 -11.49
CA PRO A 156 32.70 -1.38 -11.80
C PRO A 156 33.60 -1.28 -10.57
N PRO A 157 34.93 -1.42 -10.73
CA PRO A 157 35.85 -1.43 -9.61
C PRO A 157 35.57 -0.22 -8.73
N GLU A 158 35.40 -0.50 -7.45
CA GLU A 158 35.15 0.49 -6.42
C GLU A 158 36.15 1.64 -6.61
N HIS A 159 35.67 2.78 -7.10
CA HIS A 159 36.50 3.94 -7.37
C HIS A 159 37.00 4.43 -6.01
N GLY A 160 38.21 3.99 -5.67
CA GLY A 160 39.02 4.56 -4.61
C GLY A 160 39.02 6.08 -4.76
N LYS A 161 39.03 6.77 -3.62
CA LYS A 161 39.09 8.22 -3.46
C LYS A 161 40.43 8.78 -3.99
N GLY A 162 40.74 8.51 -5.25
CA GLY A 162 41.86 9.04 -6.01
C GLY A 162 41.38 10.20 -6.85
N ASP A 163 42.19 11.25 -6.83
CA ASP A 163 42.05 12.53 -7.52
C ASP A 163 41.28 12.44 -8.85
N LYS A 164 40.14 13.14 -8.91
CA LYS A 164 39.37 13.30 -10.15
C LYS A 164 40.30 13.92 -11.21
N PRO A 165 40.52 13.28 -12.37
CA PRO A 165 41.28 13.91 -13.44
C PRO A 165 40.58 15.22 -13.86
N PRO A 166 41.35 16.25 -14.25
CA PRO A 166 40.79 17.50 -14.73
C PRO A 166 39.88 17.21 -15.92
N MET A 167 38.64 17.70 -15.86
CA MET A 167 37.69 17.58 -16.96
C MET A 167 38.32 18.18 -18.24
N PRO A 168 38.14 17.55 -19.40
CA PRO A 168 38.59 18.12 -20.66
C PRO A 168 37.93 19.50 -20.87
N PRO A 169 38.65 20.46 -21.48
CA PRO A 169 38.09 21.76 -21.77
C PRO A 169 36.83 21.59 -22.62
N ARG A 170 35.74 22.23 -22.17
CA ARG A 170 34.47 22.29 -22.88
C ARG A 170 34.76 22.78 -24.31
N PRO A 171 34.30 22.09 -25.37
CA PRO A 171 34.49 22.59 -26.72
C PRO A 171 33.91 24.01 -26.82
N PRO A 172 34.55 24.92 -27.58
CA PRO A 172 34.07 26.27 -27.76
C PRO A 172 32.63 26.22 -28.24
N SER A 173 31.74 26.84 -27.47
CA SER A 173 30.35 27.04 -27.84
C SER A 173 30.35 27.76 -29.19
N ASP A 174 29.88 27.06 -30.21
CA ASP A 174 29.72 27.59 -31.56
C ASP A 174 28.73 28.76 -31.50
N GLU A 175 29.27 29.98 -31.48
CA GLU A 175 28.53 31.24 -31.50
C GLU A 175 27.99 31.59 -32.89
N GLY A 176 27.89 30.61 -33.80
CA GLY A 176 27.18 30.70 -35.07
C GLY A 176 25.65 30.72 -34.90
N LYS A 177 25.10 31.74 -34.25
CA LYS A 177 23.66 32.03 -34.26
C LYS A 177 23.23 32.54 -35.64
N GLY A 178 22.98 31.61 -36.55
CA GLY A 178 21.98 31.85 -37.59
C GLY A 178 20.60 32.05 -36.92
N PRO A 179 19.71 32.91 -37.46
CA PRO A 179 18.35 33.03 -36.95
C PRO A 179 17.67 31.67 -37.06
N LYS A 180 17.36 31.06 -35.91
CA LYS A 180 16.50 29.88 -35.88
C LYS A 180 15.17 30.29 -36.54
N PRO A 181 14.66 29.52 -37.51
CA PRO A 181 13.35 29.80 -38.08
C PRO A 181 12.31 29.85 -36.96
N PRO A 182 11.33 30.78 -37.03
CA PRO A 182 10.28 30.86 -36.03
C PRO A 182 9.58 29.51 -35.96
N MET A 183 9.66 28.86 -34.79
CA MET A 183 8.83 27.69 -34.55
C MET A 183 7.36 28.13 -34.59
N PRO A 184 6.49 27.41 -35.32
CA PRO A 184 5.07 27.74 -35.39
C PRO A 184 4.47 27.73 -33.98
N PRO A 185 3.63 28.72 -33.62
CA PRO A 185 2.89 28.72 -32.36
C PRO A 185 1.79 27.66 -32.44
N GLY A 186 1.98 26.52 -31.78
CA GLY A 186 0.94 25.49 -31.69
C GLY A 186 1.50 24.09 -31.48
N GLU A 187 1.11 23.48 -30.36
CA GLU A 187 1.14 22.03 -30.08
C GLU A 187 2.51 21.33 -30.04
N HIS A 188 3.07 21.28 -28.84
CA HIS A 188 3.93 20.16 -28.46
C HIS A 188 3.10 18.87 -28.49
N PRO A 189 3.50 17.83 -29.25
CA PRO A 189 2.87 16.53 -29.14
C PRO A 189 3.08 16.01 -27.72
N GLU A 190 2.00 15.91 -26.95
CA GLU A 190 1.97 15.25 -25.65
C GLU A 190 2.25 13.76 -25.85
N GLY A 191 3.52 13.40 -25.99
CA GLY A 191 3.97 12.02 -25.94
C GLY A 191 3.85 11.49 -24.51
N PRO A 192 3.21 10.34 -24.27
CA PRO A 192 2.87 9.88 -22.92
C PRO A 192 4.03 9.27 -22.12
N PHE A 193 5.27 9.26 -22.61
CA PHE A 193 6.38 8.54 -21.94
C PHE A 193 7.75 9.20 -22.11
N GLY A 194 7.91 10.37 -21.50
CA GLY A 194 9.21 10.86 -21.09
C GLY A 194 9.04 11.69 -19.82
N PRO A 195 9.82 11.47 -18.74
CA PRO A 195 9.88 12.45 -17.66
C PRO A 195 10.28 13.77 -18.31
N GLU A 196 9.40 14.76 -18.18
CA GLU A 196 9.48 16.09 -18.77
C GLU A 196 10.66 16.87 -18.15
N HIS A 197 11.89 16.41 -18.36
CA HIS A 197 13.14 17.03 -17.93
C HIS A 197 13.66 18.05 -18.96
N GLY A 198 12.77 18.52 -19.85
CA GLY A 198 13.11 19.33 -21.01
C GLY A 198 12.58 20.76 -21.00
N LYS A 199 11.92 21.22 -19.94
CA LYS A 199 11.64 22.66 -19.73
C LYS A 199 12.83 23.23 -18.95
N GLY A 200 13.85 23.64 -19.70
CA GLY A 200 15.18 23.96 -19.18
C GLY A 200 15.18 24.83 -17.94
N ASP A 201 16.06 24.49 -16.98
CA ASP A 201 16.62 25.20 -15.81
C ASP A 201 16.01 26.54 -15.38
N LYS A 202 14.71 26.75 -15.54
CA LYS A 202 14.03 27.87 -14.91
C LYS A 202 13.96 27.48 -13.45
N PRO A 203 14.63 28.24 -12.55
CA PRO A 203 14.53 27.96 -11.14
C PRO A 203 13.04 27.90 -10.78
N PRO A 204 12.64 26.96 -9.90
CA PRO A 204 11.24 26.86 -9.48
C PRO A 204 10.78 28.25 -9.08
N MET A 205 9.70 28.73 -9.72
CA MET A 205 9.18 30.06 -9.40
C MET A 205 8.94 30.11 -7.89
N PRO A 206 9.36 31.20 -7.21
CA PRO A 206 9.13 31.33 -5.79
C PRO A 206 7.61 31.21 -5.55
N PRO A 207 7.20 30.54 -4.47
CA PRO A 207 5.79 30.41 -4.15
C PRO A 207 5.16 31.81 -4.07
N ARG A 208 4.00 31.98 -4.70
CA ARG A 208 3.23 33.23 -4.62
C ARG A 208 3.00 33.56 -3.13
N PRO A 209 3.23 34.82 -2.70
CA PRO A 209 2.87 35.23 -1.36
C PRO A 209 1.37 34.98 -1.13
N PRO A 210 0.97 34.47 0.04
CA PRO A 210 -0.42 34.24 0.36
C PRO A 210 -1.18 35.57 0.34
N SER A 211 -2.41 35.50 -0.14
CA SER A 211 -3.40 36.58 -0.03
C SER A 211 -3.90 36.72 1.41
N ASP A 212 -4.45 37.88 1.75
CA ASP A 212 -4.97 38.15 3.10
C ASP A 212 -6.12 37.17 3.47
N GLU A 213 -6.97 36.81 2.50
CA GLU A 213 -8.04 35.81 2.69
C GLU A 213 -7.49 34.41 2.98
N GLU A 214 -6.39 34.00 2.33
CA GLU A 214 -5.73 32.72 2.61
C GLU A 214 -5.11 32.72 4.01
N VAL A 215 -4.57 33.87 4.45
CA VAL A 215 -4.04 34.03 5.80
C VAL A 215 -5.16 33.85 6.83
N GLU A 216 -6.29 34.51 6.64
CA GLU A 216 -7.44 34.41 7.56
C GLU A 216 -7.94 32.96 7.67
N LYS A 217 -8.23 32.30 6.54
CA LYS A 217 -8.69 30.89 6.52
C LYS A 217 -7.69 29.93 7.15
N ALA A 218 -6.39 30.15 6.92
CA ALA A 218 -5.35 29.34 7.53
C ALA A 218 -5.29 29.53 9.06
N LEU A 219 -5.49 30.76 9.55
CA LEU A 219 -5.50 31.04 10.99
C LEU A 219 -6.75 30.46 11.67
N GLU A 220 -7.91 30.49 11.02
CA GLU A 220 -9.13 29.81 11.49
C GLU A 220 -8.93 28.29 11.59
N LEU A 221 -8.34 27.68 10.55
CA LEU A 221 -8.06 26.25 10.56
C LEU A 221 -7.03 25.89 11.64
N LEU A 222 -6.02 26.74 11.82
CA LEU A 222 -5.02 26.56 12.87
C LEU A 222 -5.62 26.66 14.27
N GLU A 223 -6.61 27.52 14.49
CA GLU A 223 -7.34 27.60 15.77
C GLU A 223 -7.98 26.26 16.16
N GLN A 224 -8.48 25.53 15.17
CA GLN A 224 -9.12 24.23 15.39
C GLN A 224 -8.12 23.10 15.67
N ILE A 225 -6.90 23.18 15.14
CA ILE A 225 -5.89 22.11 15.23
C ILE A 225 -4.94 22.36 16.42
N ASP A 226 -4.37 23.55 16.51
CA ASP A 226 -3.37 23.93 17.50
C ASP A 226 -3.57 25.38 17.96
N PRO A 227 -4.55 25.63 18.86
CA PRO A 227 -4.80 26.96 19.40
C PRO A 227 -3.59 27.51 20.16
N GLY A 228 -2.71 26.64 20.68
CA GLY A 228 -1.47 27.04 21.34
C GLY A 228 -0.48 27.69 20.37
N PHE A 229 -0.36 27.16 19.15
CA PHE A 229 0.48 27.78 18.12
C PHE A 229 -0.13 29.10 17.61
N LEU A 230 -1.45 29.17 17.43
CA LEU A 230 -2.12 30.43 17.07
C LEU A 230 -1.88 31.52 18.14
N LYS A 231 -1.97 31.16 19.42
CA LYS A 231 -1.65 32.06 20.53
C LYS A 231 -0.22 32.59 20.44
N LYS A 232 0.76 31.72 20.15
CA LYS A 232 2.17 32.13 19.94
C LYS A 232 2.33 33.10 18.78
N ILE A 233 1.62 32.90 17.66
CA ILE A 233 1.64 33.86 16.54
C ILE A 233 1.07 35.21 16.96
N LYS A 234 -0.06 35.21 17.69
CA LYS A 234 -0.73 36.43 18.14
C LYS A 234 0.14 37.23 19.13
N GLU A 235 0.77 36.55 20.09
CA GLU A 235 1.62 37.11 21.16
C GLU A 235 3.07 37.42 20.72
N CYS A 236 3.44 37.15 19.46
CA CYS A 236 4.78 37.46 18.97
C CYS A 236 4.94 38.98 18.74
N ASP A 237 5.81 39.62 19.53
CA ASP A 237 6.10 41.07 19.44
C ASP A 237 6.95 41.43 18.22
N ASP A 238 7.81 40.52 17.75
CA ASP A 238 8.67 40.71 16.59
C ASP A 238 7.86 40.57 15.28
N PRO A 239 7.68 41.65 14.49
CA PRO A 239 6.86 41.62 13.29
C PRO A 239 7.42 40.69 12.20
N GLU A 240 8.74 40.54 12.09
CA GLU A 240 9.36 39.68 11.08
C GLU A 240 9.15 38.20 11.43
N LEU A 241 9.36 37.84 12.70
CA LEU A 241 9.12 36.49 13.18
C LEU A 241 7.64 36.12 13.08
N LYS A 242 6.73 37.03 13.46
CA LYS A 242 5.29 36.83 13.33
C LYS A 242 4.88 36.60 11.88
N LYS A 243 5.41 37.39 10.95
CA LYS A 243 5.18 37.21 9.51
C LYS A 243 5.68 35.84 9.04
N ARG A 244 6.88 35.43 9.46
CA ARG A 244 7.44 34.11 9.12
C ARG A 244 6.60 32.96 9.66
N MET A 245 6.20 33.01 10.93
CA MET A 245 5.34 31.98 11.54
C MET A 245 3.97 31.91 10.85
N THR A 246 3.41 33.06 10.50
CA THR A 246 2.14 33.13 9.75
C THR A 246 2.31 32.51 8.37
N MET A 247 3.36 32.87 7.62
CA MET A 247 3.66 32.28 6.31
C MET A 247 3.83 30.75 6.39
N ASP A 248 4.57 30.26 7.39
CA ASP A 248 4.75 28.82 7.60
C ASP A 248 3.41 28.13 7.92
N ALA A 249 2.54 28.78 8.71
CA ALA A 249 1.19 28.29 8.97
C ALA A 249 0.36 28.24 7.68
N VAL A 250 0.34 29.31 6.89
CA VAL A 250 -0.42 29.34 5.63
C VAL A 250 0.07 28.26 4.66
N MET A 251 1.38 28.08 4.50
CA MET A 251 1.91 27.08 3.58
C MET A 251 1.52 25.65 3.99
N ARG A 252 1.49 25.35 5.30
CA ARG A 252 0.99 24.07 5.81
C ARG A 252 -0.52 23.92 5.61
N MET A 253 -1.28 24.97 5.88
CA MET A 253 -2.75 24.93 5.76
C MET A 253 -3.23 24.93 4.31
N ARG A 254 -2.48 25.51 3.36
CA ARG A 254 -2.84 25.53 1.94
C ARG A 254 -3.05 24.12 1.38
N GLN A 255 -2.17 23.19 1.72
CA GLN A 255 -2.31 21.78 1.30
C GLN A 255 -3.59 21.14 1.86
N LEU A 256 -3.96 21.45 3.10
CA LEU A 256 -5.20 20.97 3.70
C LEU A 256 -6.44 21.62 3.08
N MET A 257 -6.39 22.90 2.76
CA MET A 257 -7.50 23.60 2.09
C MET A 257 -7.75 23.03 0.68
N GLU A 258 -6.69 22.82 -0.11
CA GLU A 258 -6.81 22.15 -1.42
C GLU A 258 -7.34 20.73 -1.28
N MET A 259 -6.90 20.01 -0.24
CA MET A 259 -7.40 18.66 0.06
C MET A 259 -8.87 18.67 0.44
N LYS A 260 -9.34 19.68 1.19
CA LYS A 260 -10.75 19.81 1.56
C LYS A 260 -11.67 19.93 0.32
N GLU A 261 -11.19 20.59 -0.72
CA GLU A 261 -11.94 20.75 -1.97
C GLU A 261 -11.91 19.48 -2.84
N ARG A 262 -10.74 18.82 -2.92
CA ARG A 262 -10.53 17.64 -3.77
C ARG A 262 -11.01 16.33 -3.15
N ASP A 263 -10.81 16.18 -1.84
CA ASP A 263 -11.02 14.95 -1.08
C ASP A 263 -11.43 15.28 0.38
N PRO A 264 -12.70 15.62 0.61
CA PRO A 264 -13.19 16.03 1.94
C PRO A 264 -12.98 14.96 3.02
N HIS A 265 -13.09 13.68 2.67
CA HIS A 265 -12.91 12.59 3.62
C HIS A 265 -11.45 12.47 4.08
N MET A 266 -10.49 12.53 3.14
CA MET A 266 -9.07 12.56 3.51
C MET A 266 -8.73 13.80 4.36
N PHE A 267 -9.35 14.94 4.07
CA PHE A 267 -9.19 16.14 4.88
C PHE A 267 -9.62 15.93 6.34
N GLU A 268 -10.78 15.30 6.58
CA GLU A 268 -11.24 14.97 7.93
C GLU A 268 -10.28 14.05 8.67
N LEU A 269 -9.76 13.01 7.99
CA LEU A 269 -8.78 12.09 8.57
C LEU A 269 -7.47 12.79 8.92
N MET A 270 -6.95 13.65 8.05
CA MET A 270 -5.76 14.44 8.29
C MET A 270 -5.95 15.42 9.46
N MET A 271 -7.11 16.08 9.54
CA MET A 271 -7.47 16.96 10.65
C MET A 271 -7.51 16.20 11.99
N ALA A 272 -8.12 15.02 12.01
CA ALA A 272 -8.16 14.17 13.19
C ALA A 272 -6.76 13.70 13.59
N GLU A 273 -5.92 13.29 12.64
CA GLU A 273 -4.54 12.89 12.89
C GLU A 273 -3.72 14.02 13.52
N MET A 274 -3.81 15.24 12.98
CA MET A 274 -3.08 16.40 13.50
C MET A 274 -3.49 16.75 14.94
N LYS A 275 -4.79 16.71 15.25
CA LYS A 275 -5.31 16.92 16.62
C LYS A 275 -4.78 15.87 17.59
N LEU A 276 -4.78 14.59 17.20
CA LEU A 276 -4.26 13.52 18.04
C LEU A 276 -2.75 13.64 18.25
N LYS A 277 -1.98 13.94 17.20
CA LYS A 277 -0.53 14.19 17.30
C LYS A 277 -0.21 15.35 18.24
N ARG A 278 -0.95 16.45 18.15
CA ARG A 278 -0.78 17.59 19.05
C ARG A 278 -1.00 17.21 20.51
N ARG A 279 -2.09 16.49 20.80
CA ARG A 279 -2.39 15.99 22.15
C ARG A 279 -1.33 15.01 22.64
N LEU A 280 -0.84 14.14 21.75
CA LEU A 280 0.23 13.19 22.05
C LEU A 280 1.51 13.92 22.47
N ASP A 281 1.94 14.94 21.72
CA ASP A 281 3.12 15.76 22.05
C ASP A 281 2.98 16.43 23.44
N GLU A 282 1.78 16.90 23.78
CA GLU A 282 1.49 17.49 25.09
C GLU A 282 1.58 16.46 26.22
N LEU A 283 1.04 15.25 26.02
CA LEU A 283 1.14 14.18 27.01
C LEU A 283 2.57 13.68 27.19
N VAL A 284 3.34 13.55 26.11
CA VAL A 284 4.76 13.18 26.16
C VAL A 284 5.56 14.24 26.93
N ALA A 285 5.31 15.53 26.68
CA ALA A 285 5.95 16.61 27.44
C ALA A 285 5.58 16.57 28.94
N LYS A 286 4.32 16.24 29.28
CA LYS A 286 3.90 16.05 30.68
C LYS A 286 4.58 14.83 31.31
N TYR A 287 4.69 13.73 30.58
CA TYR A 287 5.32 12.49 31.03
C TYR A 287 6.78 12.71 31.43
N HIS A 288 7.54 13.44 30.61
CA HIS A 288 8.94 13.77 30.91
C HIS A 288 9.12 14.72 32.10
N ARG A 289 8.11 15.52 32.44
CA ARG A 289 8.13 16.44 33.60
C ARG A 289 7.58 15.82 34.88
N ALA A 290 6.91 14.68 34.79
CA ALA A 290 6.34 14.00 35.95
C ALA A 290 7.44 13.39 36.82
N ASN A 291 7.40 13.65 38.13
CA ASN A 291 8.34 13.08 39.09
C ASN A 291 7.77 11.85 39.83
N ASN A 292 6.45 11.69 39.86
CA ASN A 292 5.76 10.57 40.50
C ASN A 292 5.56 9.42 39.50
N GLU A 293 5.90 8.20 39.92
CA GLU A 293 5.77 6.99 39.10
C GLU A 293 4.30 6.65 38.78
N GLU A 294 3.38 6.85 39.73
CA GLU A 294 1.94 6.62 39.49
C GLU A 294 1.41 7.55 38.39
N GLN A 295 1.86 8.81 38.39
CA GLN A 295 1.49 9.79 37.36
C GLN A 295 2.08 9.43 35.99
N LYS A 296 3.30 8.89 35.97
CA LYS A 296 3.93 8.43 34.72
C LYS A 296 3.18 7.26 34.11
N GLU A 297 2.82 6.25 34.90
CA GLU A 297 2.07 5.10 34.40
C GLU A 297 0.68 5.52 33.88
N ALA A 298 -0.02 6.45 34.55
CA ALA A 298 -1.27 7.00 34.02
C ALA A 298 -1.09 7.71 32.67
N LEU A 299 -0.07 8.58 32.54
CA LEU A 299 0.24 9.28 31.29
C LEU A 299 0.64 8.32 30.16
N LYS A 300 1.34 7.24 30.50
CA LYS A 300 1.76 6.20 29.56
C LYS A 300 0.57 5.43 28.97
N GLU A 301 -0.42 5.08 29.80
CA GLU A 301 -1.67 4.47 29.31
C GLU A 301 -2.46 5.43 28.41
N GLU A 302 -2.53 6.73 28.76
CA GLU A 302 -3.15 7.73 27.88
C GLU A 302 -2.41 7.87 26.54
N ILE A 303 -1.07 7.90 26.55
CA ILE A 303 -0.22 7.94 25.35
C ILE A 303 -0.49 6.71 24.48
N LYS A 304 -0.54 5.52 25.08
CA LYS A 304 -0.85 4.27 24.38
C LYS A 304 -2.21 4.34 23.67
N GLY A 305 -3.25 4.78 24.38
CA GLY A 305 -4.58 4.94 23.79
C GLY A 305 -4.65 5.97 22.65
N LEU A 306 -3.82 7.01 22.65
CA LEU A 306 -3.71 7.94 21.50
C LEU A 306 -2.95 7.31 20.33
N LEU A 307 -1.92 6.51 20.59
CA LEU A 307 -1.17 5.81 19.55
C LEU A 307 -2.03 4.78 18.82
N GLU A 308 -2.88 4.04 19.55
CA GLU A 308 -3.88 3.13 18.95
C GLU A 308 -4.81 3.87 17.99
N LYS A 309 -5.40 5.00 18.43
CA LYS A 309 -6.26 5.82 17.57
C LYS A 309 -5.54 6.40 16.34
N LEU A 310 -4.28 6.82 16.50
CA LEU A 310 -3.45 7.28 15.37
C LEU A 310 -3.19 6.15 14.37
N PHE A 311 -3.01 4.93 14.86
CA PHE A 311 -2.81 3.76 14.02
C PHE A 311 -4.08 3.45 13.22
N ASP A 312 -5.25 3.49 13.86
CA ASP A 312 -6.54 3.29 13.19
C ASP A 312 -6.77 4.32 12.08
N ILE A 313 -6.51 5.61 12.36
CA ILE A 313 -6.61 6.67 11.33
C ILE A 313 -5.66 6.39 10.17
N LYS A 314 -4.44 5.92 10.42
CA LYS A 314 -3.50 5.58 9.34
C LYS A 314 -3.99 4.41 8.50
N ILE A 315 -4.60 3.40 9.10
CA ILE A 315 -5.22 2.29 8.35
C ILE A 315 -6.35 2.84 7.47
N GLU A 316 -7.20 3.72 8.03
CA GLU A 316 -8.31 4.32 7.29
C GLU A 316 -7.82 5.20 6.12
N GLN A 317 -6.81 6.04 6.36
CA GLN A 317 -6.15 6.84 5.31
C GLN A 317 -5.59 5.93 4.19
N GLN A 318 -4.93 4.83 4.55
CA GLN A 318 -4.40 3.88 3.57
C GLN A 318 -5.51 3.17 2.79
N ALA A 319 -6.57 2.75 3.47
CA ALA A 319 -7.72 2.12 2.82
C ALA A 319 -8.38 3.06 1.81
N HIS A 320 -8.57 4.34 2.18
CA HIS A 320 -9.12 5.36 1.30
C HIS A 320 -8.21 5.65 0.09
N GLN A 321 -6.89 5.72 0.31
CA GLN A 321 -5.93 5.85 -0.80
C GLN A 321 -5.99 4.66 -1.76
N ILE A 322 -6.11 3.43 -1.24
CA ILE A 322 -6.26 2.23 -2.05
C ILE A 322 -7.54 2.31 -2.89
N GLU A 323 -8.67 2.71 -2.29
CA GLU A 323 -9.94 2.86 -3.02
C GLU A 323 -9.82 3.88 -4.16
N ARG A 324 -9.20 5.03 -3.90
CA ARG A 324 -9.01 6.08 -4.92
C ARG A 324 -8.13 5.59 -6.07
N LEU A 325 -7.00 4.96 -5.76
CA LEU A 325 -6.10 4.39 -6.76
C LEU A 325 -6.77 3.29 -7.59
N MET A 326 -7.67 2.49 -6.99
CA MET A 326 -8.46 1.51 -7.74
C MET A 326 -9.38 2.17 -8.76
N LYS A 327 -10.07 3.27 -8.39
CA LYS A 327 -10.91 4.04 -9.31
C LYS A 327 -10.10 4.66 -10.45
N GLU A 328 -8.99 5.32 -10.13
CA GLU A 328 -8.07 5.89 -11.14
C GLU A 328 -7.57 4.81 -12.12
N LEU A 329 -7.25 3.61 -11.61
CA LEU A 329 -6.80 2.47 -12.41
C LEU A 329 -7.92 1.93 -13.33
N GLU A 330 -9.16 1.88 -12.85
CA GLU A 330 -10.32 1.50 -13.68
C GLU A 330 -10.57 2.52 -14.81
N GLU A 331 -10.48 3.82 -14.51
CA GLU A 331 -10.61 4.88 -15.52
C GLU A 331 -9.51 4.79 -16.59
N LEU A 332 -8.25 4.61 -16.18
CA LEU A 332 -7.13 4.45 -17.09
C LEU A 332 -7.28 3.20 -17.97
N LYS A 333 -7.78 2.09 -17.41
CA LYS A 333 -8.12 0.89 -18.20
C LYS A 333 -9.20 1.18 -19.23
N ALA A 334 -10.25 1.91 -18.86
CA ALA A 334 -11.32 2.28 -19.79
C ALA A 334 -10.80 3.19 -20.93
N ILE A 335 -9.94 4.17 -20.63
CA ILE A 335 -9.28 5.00 -21.64
C ILE A 335 -8.41 4.13 -22.57
N HIS A 336 -7.64 3.20 -22.01
CA HIS A 336 -6.79 2.29 -22.78
C HIS A 336 -7.58 1.38 -23.72
N GLU A 337 -8.69 0.81 -23.27
CA GLU A 337 -9.57 0.00 -24.13
C GLU A 337 -10.21 0.86 -25.24
N LYS A 338 -10.65 2.09 -24.95
CA LYS A 338 -11.10 3.03 -25.98
C LYS A 338 -10.02 3.33 -27.03
N HIS A 339 -8.76 3.46 -26.61
CA HIS A 339 -7.65 3.64 -27.55
C HIS A 339 -7.40 2.39 -28.40
N LYS A 340 -7.51 1.19 -27.81
CA LYS A 340 -7.41 -0.07 -28.56
C LYS A 340 -8.51 -0.20 -29.60
N GLU A 341 -9.76 0.07 -29.22
CA GLU A 341 -10.91 0.03 -30.13
C GLU A 341 -10.77 1.05 -31.27
N ASN A 342 -10.26 2.24 -30.96
CA ASN A 342 -10.05 3.30 -31.95
C ASN A 342 -8.69 3.22 -32.67
N ARG A 343 -7.88 2.18 -32.41
CA ARG A 343 -6.51 2.07 -32.94
C ARG A 343 -6.46 2.22 -34.46
N ALA A 344 -7.34 1.54 -35.19
CA ALA A 344 -7.38 1.62 -36.66
C ALA A 344 -7.67 3.03 -37.15
N LYS A 345 -8.65 3.72 -36.54
CA LYS A 345 -9.01 5.11 -36.87
C LYS A 345 -7.87 6.09 -36.57
N ILE A 346 -7.19 5.91 -35.43
CA ILE A 346 -6.03 6.73 -35.04
C ILE A 346 -4.90 6.56 -36.06
N ILE A 347 -4.60 5.30 -36.45
CA ILE A 347 -3.57 4.99 -37.45
C ILE A 347 -3.95 5.60 -38.81
N GLU A 348 -5.19 5.43 -39.26
CA GLU A 348 -5.66 5.96 -40.55
C GLU A 348 -5.66 7.49 -40.59
N LYS A 349 -6.10 8.15 -39.50
CA LYS A 349 -6.00 9.60 -39.36
C LYS A 349 -4.56 10.06 -39.48
N ARG A 350 -3.64 9.42 -38.74
CA ARG A 350 -2.22 9.78 -38.75
C ARG A 350 -1.56 9.49 -40.10
N LEU A 351 -1.98 8.44 -40.79
CA LEU A 351 -1.52 8.10 -42.13
C LEU A 351 -1.93 9.19 -43.13
N ARG A 352 -3.20 9.61 -43.13
CA ARG A 352 -3.69 10.71 -43.99
C ARG A 352 -2.97 12.03 -43.73
N GLU A 353 -2.70 12.37 -42.47
CA GLU A 353 -1.90 13.54 -42.10
C GLU A 353 -0.48 13.49 -42.70
N LEU A 354 0.17 12.32 -42.65
CA LEU A 354 1.53 12.13 -43.18
C LEU A 354 1.58 12.15 -44.71
N LEU A 355 0.53 11.69 -45.37
CA LEU A 355 0.42 11.69 -46.84
C LEU A 355 -0.01 13.06 -47.40
N GLY A 356 -0.38 14.02 -46.54
CA GLY A 356 -0.89 15.33 -46.98
C GLY A 356 -2.27 15.26 -47.62
N GLU A 357 -3.01 14.16 -47.39
CA GLU A 357 -4.35 13.92 -47.98
C GLU A 357 -5.47 14.66 -47.22
N ASN A 358 -5.15 15.32 -46.10
CA ASN A 358 -6.07 16.28 -45.49
C ASN A 358 -6.05 17.59 -46.30
N GLU A 359 -6.96 17.69 -47.29
CA GLU A 359 -7.14 18.89 -48.12
C GLU A 359 -7.71 20.10 -47.33
N GLY A 360 -8.18 19.89 -46.09
CA GLY A 360 -8.36 20.96 -45.14
C GLY A 360 -7.03 21.27 -44.49
N GLY A 361 -6.40 22.38 -44.89
CA GLY A 361 -5.16 22.86 -44.27
C GLY A 361 -5.24 22.77 -42.75
N PHE A 362 -4.12 22.36 -42.16
CA PHE A 362 -3.90 22.20 -40.72
C PHE A 362 -4.57 23.33 -39.92
N ASP A 363 -5.79 23.10 -39.44
CA ASP A 363 -6.43 23.94 -38.42
C ASP A 363 -5.89 23.41 -37.10
N TRP A 364 -4.78 24.02 -36.65
CA TRP A 364 -4.26 23.85 -35.29
C TRP A 364 -5.15 24.59 -34.29
#